data_AF-A0A7J7LVK8-F1
#
_entry.id   AF-A0A7J7LVK8-F1
#
_cell.length_a   1.000
_cell.length_b   1.000
_cell.length_c   1.000
_cell.angle_alpha   90.00
_cell.angle_beta   90.00
_cell.angle_gamma   90.00
#
_symmetry.space_group_name_H-M   'P 1'
#
loop_
_entity.id
_entity.type
_entity.pdbx_description
1 polymer ?
#
loop_
_entity_poly.entity_id
_entity_poly.type
_entity_poly.pdbx_seq_one_letter_code
_entity_poly.pdbx_strand_id
1 'polypeptide(L)' 'MVIEELDEKKKTLKVTWDKVNTYFGSIFSTLLPGMMAKLEPPEGCTFLDGIDISLLLFKPAPLCIRDE' A
#
# COMPACT_ATOMS: atom_id res chain seq x y z
N MET A 1 -7.23 32.87 0.62
CA MET A 1 -7.16 32.35 2.00
C MET A 1 -6.16 31.20 1.97
N VAL A 2 -5.00 31.30 2.63
CA VAL A 2 -3.88 30.35 2.43
C VAL A 2 -4.20 28.93 2.93
N ILE A 3 -5.14 28.80 3.86
CA ILE A 3 -5.52 27.53 4.49
C ILE A 3 -6.27 26.61 3.51
N GLU A 4 -7.14 27.14 2.67
CA GLU A 4 -7.92 26.34 1.69
C GLU A 4 -7.03 25.75 0.59
N GLU A 5 -6.06 26.53 0.11
CA GLU A 5 -5.12 26.11 -0.94
C GLU A 5 -4.19 24.98 -0.44
N LEU A 6 -3.85 24.98 0.85
CA LEU A 6 -3.06 23.92 1.47
C LEU A 6 -3.85 22.62 1.61
N ASP A 7 -5.16 22.69 1.87
CA ASP A 7 -6.02 21.51 1.96
C ASP A 7 -6.28 20.85 0.60
N GLU A 8 -6.39 21.63 -0.49
CA GLU A 8 -6.46 21.08 -1.85
C GLU A 8 -5.18 20.34 -2.25
N LYS A 9 -4.01 20.90 -1.91
CA LYS A 9 -2.72 20.24 -2.16
C LYS A 9 -2.60 18.92 -1.39
N LYS A 10 -3.07 18.87 -0.13
CA LYS A 10 -3.12 17.64 0.66
C LYS A 10 -4.01 16.56 0.03
N LYS A 11 -5.19 16.93 -0.50
CA LYS A 11 -6.09 15.98 -1.19
C LYS A 11 -5.43 15.35 -2.42
N THR A 12 -4.78 16.18 -3.24
CA THR A 12 -4.09 15.71 -4.46
C THR A 12 -2.97 14.73 -4.13
N LEU A 13 -2.24 14.99 -3.05
CA LEU A 13 -1.15 14.13 -2.62
C LEU A 13 -1.65 12.78 -2.12
N LYS A 14 -2.79 12.73 -1.41
CA LYS A 14 -3.45 11.48 -1.00
C LYS A 14 -3.87 10.62 -2.20
N VAL A 15 -4.46 11.23 -3.24
CA VAL A 15 -4.86 10.49 -4.46
C VAL A 15 -3.63 9.94 -5.20
N THR A 16 -2.55 10.72 -5.26
CA THR A 16 -1.29 10.29 -5.86
C THR A 16 -0.69 9.11 -5.10
N TRP A 17 -0.71 9.19 -3.77
CA TRP A 17 -0.28 8.14 -2.87
C TRP A 17 -1.03 6.83 -3.10
N ASP A 18 -2.36 6.85 -3.12
CA ASP A 18 -3.18 5.64 -3.32
C ASP A 18 -2.87 4.95 -4.65
N LYS A 19 -2.63 5.74 -5.71
CA LYS A 19 -2.21 5.23 -7.02
C LYS A 19 -0.83 4.57 -6.93
N VAL A 20 0.16 5.27 -6.38
CA VAL A 20 1.53 4.74 -6.26
C VAL A 20 1.54 3.44 -5.46
N ASN A 21 0.79 3.38 -4.35
CA ASN A 21 0.68 2.18 -3.52
C ASN A 21 0.10 0.98 -4.30
N THR A 22 -0.91 1.23 -5.14
CA THR A 22 -1.52 0.21 -6.00
C THR A 22 -0.52 -0.32 -7.03
N TYR A 23 0.21 0.57 -7.71
CA TYR A 23 1.23 0.18 -8.68
C TYR A 23 2.40 -0.56 -8.00
N PHE A 24 2.80 -0.11 -6.82
CA PHE A 24 3.86 -0.72 -6.04
C PHE A 24 3.54 -2.18 -5.70
N GLY A 25 2.34 -2.44 -5.16
CA GLY A 25 1.89 -3.81 -4.87
C GLY A 25 1.84 -4.69 -6.12
N SER A 26 1.39 -4.15 -7.26
CA SER A 26 1.31 -4.87 -8.54
C SER A 26 2.69 -5.26 -9.10
N ILE A 27 3.65 -4.32 -9.08
CA ILE A 27 5.03 -4.58 -9.52
C ILE A 27 5.67 -5.66 -8.65
N PHE A 28 5.56 -5.55 -7.32
CA PHE A 28 6.14 -6.53 -6.41
C PHE A 28 5.44 -7.89 -6.47
N SER A 29 4.13 -7.94 -6.71
CA SER A 29 3.42 -9.21 -6.93
C SER A 29 3.90 -9.94 -8.19
N THR A 30 4.35 -9.17 -9.19
CA THR A 30 4.94 -9.73 -10.43
C THR A 30 6.36 -10.22 -10.20
N LEU A 31 7.17 -9.47 -9.42
CA LEU A 31 8.56 -9.82 -9.13
C LEU A 31 8.69 -10.96 -8.11
N LEU A 32 7.78 -11.01 -7.13
CA LEU A 32 7.81 -11.92 -5.99
C LEU A 32 6.45 -12.63 -5.86
N PRO A 33 6.26 -13.76 -6.56
CA PRO A 33 5.03 -14.54 -6.48
C PRO A 33 4.76 -14.97 -5.02
N GLY A 34 3.54 -14.74 -4.54
CA GLY A 34 3.15 -15.08 -3.17
C GLY A 34 3.57 -14.05 -2.11
N MET A 35 4.06 -12.88 -2.51
CA MET A 35 4.27 -11.75 -1.60
C MET A 35 3.34 -10.58 -1.96
N MET A 36 2.79 -9.94 -0.94
CA MET A 36 2.06 -8.68 -1.06
C MET A 36 2.91 -7.57 -0.47
N ALA A 37 3.15 -6.52 -1.26
CA ALA A 37 3.90 -5.35 -0.83
C ALA A 37 2.97 -4.13 -0.77
N LYS A 38 3.14 -3.31 0.26
CA LYS A 38 2.35 -2.08 0.46
C LYS A 38 3.24 -1.00 1.05
N LEU A 39 2.97 0.23 0.66
CA LEU A 39 3.53 1.43 1.28
C LEU A 39 2.62 1.85 2.43
N GLU A 40 3.18 1.95 3.63
CA GLU A 40 2.47 2.38 4.84
C GLU A 40 3.24 3.52 5.51
N PRO A 41 2.53 4.49 6.13
CA PRO A 41 3.21 5.46 6.97
C PRO A 41 3.80 4.77 8.22
N PRO A 42 4.91 5.30 8.77
CA PRO A 42 5.47 4.82 10.04
C PRO A 42 4.45 4.88 11.17
N GLU A 43 4.64 4.07 12.21
CA GLU A 43 3.71 4.02 13.34
C GLU A 43 3.58 5.39 14.03
N GLY A 44 2.36 5.91 14.11
CA GLY A 44 2.09 7.24 14.66
C GLY A 44 2.37 8.43 13.72
N CYS A 45 2.80 8.17 12.50
CA CYS A 45 3.09 9.20 11.49
C CYS A 45 2.03 9.24 10.37
N THR A 46 2.05 10.32 9.58
CA THR A 46 1.26 10.43 8.36
C THR A 46 2.11 10.11 7.14
N PHE A 47 1.47 9.88 5.99
CA PHE A 47 2.16 9.65 4.71
C PHE A 47 3.02 10.85 4.25
N LEU A 48 2.92 12.00 4.91
CA LEU A 48 3.75 13.19 4.65
C LEU A 48 5.09 13.13 5.39
N ASP A 49 5.16 12.38 6.48
CA ASP A 49 6.32 12.35 7.37
C ASP A 49 7.35 11.29 6.94
N GLY A 50 6.95 10.38 6.04
CA GLY A 50 7.77 9.29 5.58
C GLY A 50 6.93 8.09 5.17
N ILE A 51 7.58 7.12 4.55
CA ILE A 51 6.95 5.93 3.99
C ILE A 51 7.83 4.73 4.30
N ASP A 52 7.23 3.72 4.92
CA ASP A 52 7.83 2.41 5.12
C ASP A 52 7.24 1.39 4.13
N ILE A 53 8.05 0.37 3.83
CA ILE A 53 7.66 -0.73 2.94
C ILE A 53 7.26 -1.92 3.80
N SER A 54 5.98 -2.27 3.76
CA SER A 54 5.43 -3.45 4.43
C SER A 54 5.34 -4.61 3.44
N LEU A 55 6.00 -5.72 3.76
CA LEU A 55 5.97 -6.96 2.99
C LEU A 55 5.25 -8.05 3.79
N LEU A 56 4.23 -8.66 3.18
CA LEU A 56 3.48 -9.77 3.74
C LEU A 56 3.63 -11.00 2.85
N LEU A 57 4.08 -12.11 3.43
CA LEU A 57 4.13 -13.39 2.73
C LEU A 57 2.74 -14.03 2.73
N PHE A 58 2.17 -14.19 1.55
CA PHE A 58 0.92 -14.91 1.36
C PHE A 58 1.23 -16.42 1.44
N LYS A 59 0.89 -17.05 2.56
CA LYS A 59 0.91 -18.51 2.64
C LYS A 59 -0.41 -19.03 2.06
N PRO A 60 -0.39 -19.78 0.95
CA PRO A 60 -1.62 -20.41 0.48
C PRO A 60 -2.14 -21.34 1.59
N ALA A 61 -3.42 -21.18 1.95
CA ALA A 61 -4.06 -22.13 2.84
C ALA A 61 -4.01 -23.52 2.17
N PRO A 62 -3.74 -24.60 2.93
CA PRO A 62 -3.83 -25.94 2.36
C PRO A 62 -5.24 -26.12 1.81
N LEU A 63 -5.35 -26.44 0.53
CA LEU A 63 -6.61 -26.84 -0.08
C LEU A 63 -7.03 -28.15 0.62
N CYS A 64 -7.98 -28.08 1.54
CA CYS A 64 -8.66 -29.28 2.01
C CYS A 64 -9.52 -29.76 0.84
N ILE A 65 -8.96 -30.66 0.03
CA ILE A 65 -9.77 -31.46 -0.88
C ILE A 65 -10.63 -32.32 0.03
N ARG A 66 -11.92 -32.01 0.10
CA ARG A 66 -12.91 -32.94 0.66
C ARG A 66 -13.06 -34.01 -0.39
N ASP A 67 -12.31 -35.09 -0.25
CA ASP A 67 -12.57 -36.32 -0.99
C ASP A 67 -13.99 -36.77 -0.64
N GLU A 68 -14.87 -36.86 -1.66
CA GLU A 68 -16.17 -37.53 -1.60
C GLU A 68 -16.02 -38.95 -2.16
#